data_AF-A0A848M004-F1
#
_entry.id   AF-A0A848M004-F1
#
_cell.length_a   1.000
_cell.length_b   1.000
_cell.length_c   1.000
_cell.angle_alpha   90.00
_cell.angle_beta   90.00
_cell.angle_gamma   90.00
#
_symmetry.space_group_name_H-M   'P 1'
#
loop_
_entity.id
_entity.type
_entity.pdbx_description
1 polymer ?
#
loop_
_entity_poly.entity_id
_entity_poly.type
_entity_poly.pdbx_seq_one_letter_code
_entity_poly.pdbx_strand_id
1 'polypeptide(L)' 'MSNWPYPRIVAHRGGGKLAPENTLAAIDVGARYGHTMIEFDAKLSKDGQIFLLHDDNLERTS' A
#
# COMPACT_ATOMS: atom_id res chain seq x y z
N MET A 1 17.65 24.22 5.90
CA MET A 1 17.82 22.88 5.28
C MET A 1 16.43 22.35 4.96
N SER A 2 16.21 21.83 3.76
CA SER A 2 14.94 21.17 3.41
C SER A 2 14.87 19.84 4.17
N ASN A 3 13.98 19.74 5.15
CA ASN A 3 13.75 18.49 5.89
C ASN A 3 12.72 17.65 5.11
N TRP A 4 13.19 16.92 4.10
CA TRP A 4 12.38 15.96 3.33
C TRP A 4 12.91 14.54 3.59
N PRO A 5 12.31 13.80 4.54
CA PRO A 5 12.84 12.52 4.99
C PRO A 5 12.46 11.34 4.07
N TYR A 6 11.57 11.56 3.11
CA TYR A 6 11.00 10.49 2.30
C TYR A 6 11.97 10.04 1.19
N PRO A 7 12.08 8.72 0.93
CA PRO A 7 12.97 8.17 -0.08
C PRO A 7 12.52 8.54 -1.50
N ARG A 8 13.42 8.30 -2.46
CA ARG A 8 13.13 8.52 -3.89
C ARG A 8 12.11 7.53 -4.45
N ILE A 9 12.03 6.32 -3.89
CA ILE A 9 11.19 5.23 -4.38
C ILE A 9 10.23 4.79 -3.29
N VAL A 10 8.98 4.61 -3.67
CA VAL A 10 7.89 4.15 -2.79
C VAL A 10 7.25 2.93 -3.44
N ALA A 11 7.06 1.86 -2.69
CA ALA A 11 6.38 0.68 -3.20
C ALA A 11 4.87 0.92 -3.24
N HIS A 12 4.34 1.10 -4.46
CA HIS A 12 2.93 1.35 -4.73
C HIS A 12 2.06 0.19 -4.23
N ARG A 13 1.03 0.50 -3.44
CA ARG A 13 0.11 -0.48 -2.81
C ARG A 13 0.81 -1.64 -2.10
N GLY A 14 1.92 -1.36 -1.42
CA GLY A 14 2.74 -2.31 -0.67
C GLY A 14 3.85 -2.97 -1.48
N GLY A 15 3.51 -3.75 -2.51
CA GLY A 15 4.44 -4.62 -3.25
C GLY A 15 4.45 -4.41 -4.77
N GLY A 16 3.79 -3.34 -5.24
CA GLY A 16 3.46 -3.18 -6.65
C GLY A 16 2.64 -4.37 -7.16
N LYS A 17 2.93 -4.84 -8.36
CA LYS A 17 2.27 -6.01 -8.99
C LYS A 17 2.86 -7.36 -8.59
N LEU A 18 3.78 -7.41 -7.63
CA LEU A 18 4.48 -8.64 -7.23
C LEU A 18 3.68 -9.45 -6.19
N ALA A 19 2.64 -8.87 -5.63
CA ALA A 19 1.70 -9.47 -4.71
C ALA A 19 0.37 -8.69 -4.75
N PRO A 20 -0.74 -9.28 -4.27
CA PRO A 20 -2.04 -8.62 -4.29
C PRO A 20 -2.03 -7.27 -3.57
N GLU A 21 -2.44 -6.22 -4.27
CA GLU A 21 -2.37 -4.84 -3.81
C GLU A 21 -3.05 -4.63 -2.46
N ASN A 22 -2.54 -3.67 -1.66
CA ASN A 22 -3.18 -3.24 -0.40
C ASN A 22 -3.32 -4.37 0.66
N THR A 23 -2.47 -5.40 0.59
CA THR A 23 -2.42 -6.48 1.58
C THR A 23 -1.17 -6.45 2.43
N LEU A 24 -1.22 -7.06 3.62
CA LEU A 24 -0.02 -7.31 4.44
C LEU A 24 1.03 -8.12 3.66
N ALA A 25 0.59 -9.07 2.83
CA ALA A 25 1.49 -9.86 1.99
C ALA A 25 2.25 -8.99 0.97
N ALA A 26 1.61 -7.99 0.37
CA ALA A 26 2.27 -7.07 -0.54
C ALA A 26 3.28 -6.17 0.17
N ILE A 27 2.96 -5.71 1.39
CA ILE A 27 3.89 -4.96 2.23
C ILE A 27 5.13 -5.81 2.55
N ASP A 28 4.94 -7.06 2.96
CA ASP A 28 6.05 -7.99 3.21
C ASP A 28 6.91 -8.22 1.97
N VAL A 29 6.30 -8.31 0.78
CA VAL A 29 7.05 -8.39 -0.48
C VAL A 29 7.85 -7.12 -0.73
N GLY A 30 7.26 -5.93 -0.59
CA GLY A 30 7.97 -4.65 -0.71
C GLY A 30 9.20 -4.58 0.21
N ALA A 31 9.04 -5.02 1.46
CA ALA A 31 10.11 -5.12 2.45
C ALA A 31 11.22 -6.12 2.05
N ARG A 32 10.86 -7.30 1.52
CA ARG A 32 11.84 -8.30 1.01
C ARG A 32 12.67 -7.78 -0.15
N TYR A 33 12.16 -6.84 -0.94
CA TYR A 33 12.89 -6.15 -2.00
C TYR A 33 13.67 -4.91 -1.52
N GLY A 34 13.66 -4.61 -0.22
CA GLY A 34 14.46 -3.54 0.38
C GLY A 34 13.87 -2.14 0.25
N HIS A 35 12.58 -1.99 -0.08
CA HIS A 35 11.93 -0.69 -0.09
C HIS A 35 11.81 -0.14 1.34
N THR A 36 12.08 1.15 1.50
CA THR A 36 12.03 1.84 2.81
C THR A 36 10.79 2.73 2.98
N MET A 37 9.90 2.76 1.99
CA MET A 37 8.59 3.39 2.06
C MET A 37 7.59 2.61 1.20
N ILE A 38 6.37 2.49 1.71
CA ILE A 38 5.21 1.91 1.03
C ILE A 38 4.14 2.98 0.86
N GLU A 39 3.30 2.81 -0.14
CA GLU A 39 2.04 3.53 -0.31
C GLU A 39 0.88 2.51 -0.24
N PHE A 40 -0.29 2.96 0.18
CA PHE A 40 -1.51 2.16 0.26
C PHE A 40 -2.76 3.05 0.27
N ASP A 41 -3.88 2.48 -0.18
CA ASP A 41 -5.17 3.16 -0.29
C ASP A 41 -6.04 2.87 0.94
N ALA A 42 -6.18 3.84 1.85
CA ALA A 42 -7.05 3.70 3.02
C ALA A 42 -8.50 4.14 2.74
N LYS A 43 -9.47 3.38 3.25
CA LYS A 43 -10.92 3.65 3.17
C LYS A 43 -11.61 3.42 4.50
N LEU A 44 -12.86 3.90 4.61
CA LEU A 44 -13.72 3.74 5.78
C LEU A 44 -14.85 2.75 5.50
N SER A 45 -15.06 1.79 6.39
CA SER A 45 -16.21 0.91 6.38
C SER A 45 -17.49 1.67 6.80
N LYS A 46 -18.66 1.05 6.60
CA LYS A 46 -19.94 1.62 7.02
C LYS A 46 -19.99 1.93 8.53
N ASP A 47 -19.32 1.13 9.34
CA ASP A 47 -19.22 1.26 10.80
C ASP A 47 -17.97 2.04 11.26
N GLY A 48 -17.27 2.71 10.35
CA GLY A 48 -16.19 3.64 10.70
C GLY A 48 -14.82 3.00 10.92
N GLN A 49 -14.62 1.73 10.55
CA GLN A 49 -13.32 1.08 10.62
C GLN A 49 -12.48 1.41 9.38
N ILE A 50 -11.20 1.71 9.58
CA ILE A 50 -10.28 1.98 8.47
C ILE A 50 -9.76 0.64 7.93
N PHE A 51 -9.81 0.48 6.61
CA PHE A 51 -9.28 -0.69 5.90
C PHE A 51 -8.58 -0.27 4.61
N LEU A 52 -7.91 -1.21 3.94
CA LEU A 52 -7.18 -0.94 2.70
C LEU A 52 -7.90 -1.53 1.48
N LEU A 53 -8.20 -0.68 0.50
CA LEU A 53 -8.81 -1.06 -0.79
C LEU A 53 -8.80 0.14 -1.75
N HIS A 54 -8.34 -0.05 -2.98
CA HIS A 54 -8.30 1.01 -3.99
C HIS A 54 -9.67 1.33 -4.60
N ASP A 55 -10.44 0.32 -4.98
CA ASP A 55 -11.69 0.52 -5.72
C ASP A 55 -12.88 0.76 -4.79
N ASP A 56 -13.95 1.33 -5.33
CA ASP A 56 -15.22 1.50 -4.59
C ASP A 56 -16.02 0.19 -4.47
N ASN A 57 -15.67 -0.78 -5.31
CA ASN A 57 -16.30 -2.08 -5.38
C ASN A 57 -15.28 -3.20 -5.12
N LEU A 58 -15.72 -4.46 -5.08
CA LEU A 58 -14.93 -5.59 -4.58
C LEU A 58 -14.45 -6.54 -5.70
N GLU A 59 -14.70 -6.22 -6.95
CA GLU A 59 -14.57 -7.15 -8.08
C GLU A 59 -13.13 -7.32 -8.59
N ARG A 60 -12.25 -6.31 -8.46
CA ARG A 60 -10.97 -6.26 -9.21
C ARG A 60 -9.73 -6.84 -8.49
N THR A 61 -9.65 -6.80 -7.17
CA THR A 61 -8.37 -6.76 -6.40
C THR A 61 -7.25 -7.69 -6.89
N SER A 62 -6.20 -7.10 -7.49
CA SER A 62 -5.07 -7.76 -8.18
C SER A 62 -3.76 -7.58 -7.45
#